data_AF-A0A1G1Z6J7-F1
#
_entry.id   AF-A0A1G1Z6J7-F1
#
_cell.length_a   1.000
_cell.length_b   1.000
_cell.length_c   1.000
_cell.angle_alpha   90.00
_cell.angle_beta   90.00
_cell.angle_gamma   90.00
#
_symmetry.space_group_name_H-M   'P 1'
#
loop_
_entity.id
_entity.type
_entity.pdbx_description
1 polymer ?
#
loop_
_entity_poly.entity_id
_entity_poly.type
_entity_poly.pdbx_seq_one_letter_code
_entity_poly.pdbx_strand_id
1 'polypeptide(L)'
;METYYQESSEELKPGEIKQAVKKVLESPEEVKAIVEKVKDIFKEEKEELEDEDVKLAIEDRPEDPDFPFAILIVAVLKDIIDFGLELTLVGIIFTKILSFIFLIILFLWCHNKISGKWWKKRMIGWIWKRYIAVVILELMPFFVIIPANVILILMAHHKEKKVVKLFDLLLEELNKAGVTKGM
;
A
#
# COMPACT_ATOMS: atom_id res chain seq x y z
N MET A 1 -11.35 -19.85 -3.58
CA MET A 1 -11.04 -18.97 -4.72
C MET A 1 -9.59 -18.50 -4.54
N GLU A 2 -8.65 -19.45 -4.50
CA GLU A 2 -7.31 -19.25 -3.90
C GLU A 2 -6.16 -19.93 -4.67
N THR A 3 -6.36 -20.34 -5.92
CA THR A 3 -5.35 -21.12 -6.67
C THR A 3 -4.84 -20.45 -7.95
N TYR A 4 -4.83 -19.11 -8.03
CA TYR A 4 -4.55 -18.39 -9.29
C TYR A 4 -3.26 -17.57 -9.36
N TYR A 5 -2.37 -17.59 -8.35
CA TYR A 5 -1.17 -16.73 -8.34
C TYR A 5 0.10 -17.46 -7.88
N GLN A 6 0.43 -18.61 -8.48
CA GLN A 6 1.72 -19.27 -8.25
C GLN A 6 2.52 -19.58 -9.52
N GLU A 7 2.20 -18.97 -10.66
CA GLU A 7 3.04 -19.13 -11.86
C GLU A 7 4.08 -18.00 -11.96
N SER A 8 5.33 -18.40 -11.68
CA SER A 8 6.56 -17.98 -12.36
C SER A 8 6.82 -16.48 -12.49
N SER A 9 7.45 -15.88 -11.47
CA SER A 9 8.24 -14.66 -11.65
C SER A 9 9.53 -14.99 -12.43
N GLU A 10 9.43 -15.21 -13.73
CA GLU A 10 10.61 -15.31 -14.59
C GLU A 10 11.16 -13.89 -14.77
N GLU A 11 12.30 -13.58 -14.14
CA GLU A 11 12.93 -12.27 -14.25
C GLU A 11 13.28 -11.98 -15.72
N LEU A 12 12.61 -10.99 -16.32
CA LEU A 12 12.88 -10.53 -17.67
C LEU A 12 14.35 -10.12 -17.81
N LYS A 13 15.01 -10.59 -18.88
CA LYS A 13 16.40 -10.20 -19.14
C LYS A 13 16.42 -8.70 -19.46
N PRO A 14 17.49 -7.96 -19.09
CA PRO A 14 17.57 -6.51 -19.33
C PRO A 14 17.35 -6.06 -20.79
N GLY A 15 17.59 -6.94 -21.77
CA GLY A 15 17.30 -6.69 -23.19
C GLY A 15 15.80 -6.76 -23.54
N GLU A 16 15.05 -7.63 -22.87
CA GLU A 16 13.61 -7.81 -23.07
C GLU A 16 12.84 -6.64 -22.46
N ILE A 17 13.27 -6.13 -21.30
CA ILE A 17 12.71 -4.93 -20.66
C ILE A 17 12.87 -3.72 -21.59
N LYS A 18 14.06 -3.49 -22.15
CA LYS A 18 14.29 -2.37 -23.08
C LYS A 18 13.42 -2.49 -24.33
N GLN A 19 13.20 -3.70 -24.84
CA GLN A 19 12.36 -3.92 -26.01
C GLN A 19 10.87 -3.75 -25.68
N ALA A 20 10.40 -4.18 -24.51
CA ALA A 20 9.03 -3.97 -24.03
C ALA A 20 8.73 -2.49 -23.79
N VAL A 21 9.62 -1.78 -23.10
CA VAL A 21 9.52 -0.33 -22.86
C VAL A 21 9.54 0.45 -24.17
N LYS A 22 10.49 0.13 -25.07
CA LYS A 22 10.54 0.73 -26.42
C LYS A 22 9.27 0.43 -27.20
N LYS A 23 8.78 -0.81 -27.13
CA LYS A 23 7.50 -1.19 -27.74
C LYS A 23 6.41 -0.31 -27.16
N VAL A 24 6.17 -0.21 -25.85
CA VAL A 24 5.11 0.67 -25.28
C VAL A 24 5.24 2.13 -25.70
N LEU A 25 6.44 2.70 -25.61
CA LEU A 25 6.69 4.12 -25.91
C LEU A 25 6.61 4.44 -27.41
N GLU A 26 6.91 3.47 -28.28
CA GLU A 26 6.88 3.60 -29.74
C GLU A 26 5.69 2.83 -30.37
N SER A 27 4.74 2.33 -29.57
CA SER A 27 3.80 1.28 -30.01
C SER A 27 2.59 1.75 -30.81
N PRO A 28 1.99 0.82 -31.57
CA PRO A 28 0.74 0.97 -32.32
C PRO A 28 -0.41 1.52 -31.47
N GLU A 29 -1.44 2.04 -32.16
CA GLU A 29 -2.71 2.50 -31.55
C GLU A 29 -3.32 1.50 -30.55
N GLU A 30 -3.09 0.21 -30.74
CA GLU A 30 -3.57 -0.87 -29.87
C GLU A 30 -3.00 -0.81 -28.43
N VAL A 31 -1.71 -0.55 -28.25
CA VAL A 31 -1.12 -0.49 -26.89
C VAL A 31 -1.56 0.78 -26.18
N LYS A 32 -1.72 1.89 -26.91
CA LYS A 32 -2.29 3.12 -26.37
C LYS A 32 -3.73 2.91 -25.92
N ALA A 33 -4.54 2.21 -26.72
CA ALA A 33 -5.92 1.90 -26.34
C ALA A 33 -6.00 1.04 -25.06
N ILE A 34 -5.07 0.11 -24.87
CA ILE A 34 -4.98 -0.70 -23.64
C ILE A 34 -4.58 0.16 -22.44
N VAL A 35 -3.55 0.99 -22.57
CA VAL A 35 -3.12 1.89 -21.49
C VAL A 35 -4.24 2.85 -21.10
N GLU A 36 -4.96 3.43 -22.06
CA GLU A 36 -6.13 4.29 -21.78
C GLU A 36 -7.26 3.53 -21.09
N LYS A 37 -7.58 2.31 -21.54
CA LYS A 37 -8.57 1.45 -20.86
C LYS A 37 -8.16 1.18 -19.40
N VAL A 38 -6.87 0.91 -19.14
CA VAL A 38 -6.38 0.69 -17.77
C VAL A 38 -6.36 1.99 -16.96
N LYS A 39 -6.03 3.14 -17.57
CA LYS A 39 -6.15 4.45 -16.91
C LYS A 39 -7.57 4.71 -16.43
N ASP A 40 -8.58 4.31 -17.21
CA ASP A 40 -9.97 4.46 -16.80
C ASP A 40 -10.31 3.57 -15.59
N ILE A 41 -9.79 2.33 -15.53
CA ILE A 41 -9.92 1.47 -14.34
C ILE A 41 -9.27 2.11 -13.11
N PHE A 42 -8.08 2.70 -13.27
CA PHE A 42 -7.41 3.43 -12.18
C PHE A 42 -8.28 4.59 -11.68
N LYS A 43 -8.86 5.39 -12.59
CA LYS A 43 -9.75 6.50 -12.23
C LYS A 43 -11.01 6.04 -11.51
N GLU A 44 -11.65 4.97 -11.97
CA GLU A 44 -12.81 4.35 -11.30
C GLU A 44 -12.47 3.96 -9.86
N GLU A 45 -11.24 3.47 -9.65
CA GLU A 45 -10.72 3.09 -8.35
C GLU A 45 -10.13 4.26 -7.53
N LYS A 46 -10.28 5.51 -8.01
CA LYS A 46 -9.77 6.73 -7.39
C LYS A 46 -8.24 6.73 -7.22
N GLU A 47 -7.55 6.14 -8.18
CA GLU A 47 -6.12 6.26 -8.37
C GLU A 47 -5.85 6.98 -9.71
N GLU A 48 -4.66 7.51 -9.87
CA GLU A 48 -4.22 8.12 -11.14
C GLU A 48 -3.14 7.22 -11.75
N LEU A 49 -3.04 7.11 -13.07
CA LEU A 49 -1.97 6.35 -13.73
C LEU A 49 -1.27 7.26 -14.73
N GLU A 50 0.00 7.59 -14.47
CA GLU A 50 0.81 8.41 -15.39
C GLU A 50 1.57 7.50 -16.36
N ASP A 51 1.97 8.03 -17.51
CA ASP A 51 2.70 7.26 -18.52
C ASP A 51 4.07 6.78 -17.99
N GLU A 52 4.69 7.55 -17.09
CA GLU A 52 5.94 7.16 -16.41
C GLU A 52 5.74 5.94 -15.51
N ASP A 53 4.59 5.82 -14.82
CA ASP A 53 4.28 4.68 -13.98
C ASP A 53 4.12 3.38 -14.78
N VAL A 54 3.63 3.47 -16.02
CA VAL A 54 3.53 2.30 -16.92
C VAL A 54 4.93 1.79 -17.24
N LYS A 55 5.86 2.70 -17.54
CA LYS A 55 7.25 2.34 -17.79
C LYS A 55 7.89 1.71 -16.55
N LEU A 56 7.72 2.33 -15.39
CA LEU A 56 8.28 1.85 -14.13
C LEU A 56 7.69 0.49 -13.72
N ALA A 57 6.40 0.25 -13.97
CA ALA A 57 5.77 -1.04 -13.70
C ALA A 57 6.37 -2.19 -14.53
N ILE A 58 6.79 -1.91 -15.76
CA ILE A 58 7.44 -2.89 -16.64
C ILE A 58 8.88 -3.16 -16.19
N GLU A 59 9.59 -2.12 -15.73
CA GLU A 59 10.98 -2.22 -15.28
C GLU A 59 11.11 -2.85 -13.88
N ASP A 60 10.19 -2.54 -12.96
CA ASP A 60 10.18 -2.94 -11.56
C ASP A 60 8.75 -3.25 -11.11
N ARG A 61 8.37 -4.52 -11.17
CA ARG A 61 7.04 -5.00 -10.78
C ARG A 61 6.79 -4.72 -9.28
N PRO A 62 5.64 -4.13 -8.92
CA PRO A 62 5.27 -3.98 -7.52
C PRO A 62 5.18 -5.34 -6.82
N GLU A 63 5.90 -5.47 -5.70
CA GLU A 63 5.82 -6.67 -4.86
C GLU A 63 4.51 -6.70 -4.05
N ASP A 64 3.99 -7.91 -3.85
CA ASP A 64 2.88 -8.16 -2.95
C ASP A 64 3.23 -7.74 -1.51
N PRO A 65 2.37 -6.95 -0.84
CA PRO A 65 2.67 -6.48 0.49
C PRO A 65 2.40 -7.57 1.53
N ASP A 66 3.38 -7.80 2.40
CA ASP A 66 3.18 -8.65 3.57
C ASP A 66 2.10 -8.10 4.50
N PHE A 67 1.30 -9.02 5.04
CA PHE A 67 0.31 -8.66 6.04
C PHE A 67 1.00 -8.22 7.33
N PRO A 68 0.60 -7.09 7.95
CA PRO A 68 1.33 -6.46 9.04
C PRO A 68 1.02 -7.10 10.41
N PHE A 69 1.23 -8.43 10.54
CA PHE A 69 0.88 -9.18 11.76
C PHE A 69 1.49 -8.62 13.04
N ALA A 70 2.79 -8.33 13.03
CA ALA A 70 3.50 -7.88 14.22
C ALA A 70 2.91 -6.57 14.76
N ILE A 71 2.75 -5.55 13.91
CA ILE A 71 2.21 -4.26 14.35
C ILE A 71 0.73 -4.35 14.69
N LEU A 72 -0.04 -5.20 13.99
CA LEU A 72 -1.46 -5.42 14.29
C LEU A 72 -1.65 -6.04 15.67
N ILE A 73 -0.86 -7.06 16.01
CA ILE A 73 -0.91 -7.70 17.33
C ILE A 73 -0.54 -6.68 18.42
N VAL A 74 0.52 -5.89 18.22
CA VAL A 74 0.91 -4.86 19.20
C VAL A 74 -0.19 -3.80 19.35
N ALA A 75 -0.84 -3.38 18.27
CA ALA A 75 -1.96 -2.44 18.31
C ALA A 75 -3.13 -2.98 19.14
N VAL A 76 -3.53 -4.23 18.89
CA VAL A 76 -4.61 -4.89 19.63
C VAL A 76 -4.26 -5.04 21.11
N LEU A 77 -3.04 -5.47 21.42
CA LEU A 77 -2.59 -5.61 22.81
C LEU A 77 -2.57 -4.26 23.54
N LYS A 78 -2.13 -3.20 22.86
CA LYS A 78 -2.15 -1.84 23.40
C LYS A 78 -3.59 -1.41 23.72
N ASP A 79 -4.52 -1.58 22.80
CA ASP A 79 -5.93 -1.18 23.01
C ASP A 79 -6.58 -1.93 24.19
N ILE A 80 -6.22 -3.20 24.41
CA ILE A 80 -6.67 -3.98 25.58
C ILE A 80 -6.07 -3.43 26.90
N ILE A 81 -4.79 -3.06 26.89
CA ILE A 81 -4.10 -2.51 28.07
C ILE A 81 -4.69 -1.15 28.45
N ASP A 82 -4.91 -0.29 27.46
CA ASP A 82 -5.48 1.05 27.67
C ASP A 82 -6.87 0.95 28.33
N PHE A 83 -7.72 0.03 27.88
CA PHE A 83 -9.05 -0.19 28.45
C PHE A 83 -9.01 -0.59 29.94
N GLY A 84 -8.01 -1.34 30.39
CA GLY A 84 -7.90 -1.83 31.77
C GLY A 84 -7.21 -0.86 32.73
N LEU A 85 -6.24 -0.07 32.25
CA LEU A 85 -5.38 0.75 33.11
C LEU A 85 -5.92 2.17 33.36
N GLU A 86 -6.87 2.65 32.57
CA GLU A 86 -7.44 4.01 32.74
C GLU A 86 -8.28 4.21 34.02
N LEU A 87 -8.48 3.15 34.83
CA LEU A 87 -9.26 3.20 36.07
C LEU A 87 -8.51 3.83 37.26
N THR A 88 -7.19 4.05 37.18
CA THR A 88 -6.38 4.62 38.29
C THR A 88 -5.49 5.78 37.82
N LEU A 89 -5.21 6.76 38.70
CA LEU A 89 -4.38 7.94 38.37
C LEU A 89 -2.96 7.54 37.89
N VAL A 90 -2.37 6.52 38.52
CA VAL A 90 -1.07 5.94 38.12
C VAL A 90 -1.18 5.24 36.77
N GLY A 91 -2.28 4.52 36.54
CA GLY A 91 -2.58 3.89 35.27
C GLY A 91 -2.68 4.90 34.13
N ILE A 92 -3.36 6.04 34.33
CA ILE A 92 -3.44 7.11 33.31
C ILE A 92 -2.06 7.60 32.87
N ILE A 93 -1.14 7.84 33.81
CA ILE A 93 0.23 8.29 33.48
C ILE A 93 0.96 7.22 32.66
N PHE A 94 0.85 5.96 33.07
CA PHE A 94 1.47 4.83 32.38
C PHE A 94 0.89 4.65 30.96
N THR A 95 -0.43 4.71 30.81
CA THR A 95 -1.14 4.64 29.53
C THR A 95 -0.67 5.74 28.58
N LYS A 96 -0.49 6.98 29.06
CA LYS A 96 0.01 8.09 28.21
C LYS A 96 1.43 7.85 27.70
N ILE A 97 2.32 7.29 28.51
CA ILE A 97 3.68 6.93 28.08
C ILE A 97 3.62 5.81 27.04
N LEU A 98 2.80 4.78 27.29
CA LEU A 98 2.65 3.65 26.37
C LEU A 98 2.07 4.10 25.02
N SER A 99 1.06 4.95 25.02
CA SER A 99 0.48 5.53 23.80
C SER A 99 1.51 6.38 23.03
N PHE A 100 2.34 7.15 23.73
CA PHE A 100 3.41 7.90 23.06
C PHE A 100 4.45 7.00 22.39
N ILE A 101 4.89 5.94 23.07
CA ILE A 101 5.81 4.94 22.50
C ILE A 101 5.16 4.28 21.29
N PHE A 102 3.88 3.89 21.40
CA PHE A 102 3.17 3.22 20.33
C PHE A 102 2.97 4.12 19.11
N LEU A 103 2.74 5.42 19.33
CA LEU A 103 2.68 6.41 18.27
C LEU A 103 3.99 6.51 17.50
N ILE A 104 5.14 6.45 18.17
CA ILE A 104 6.47 6.41 17.53
C ILE A 104 6.63 5.13 16.71
N ILE A 105 6.22 3.97 17.24
CA ILE A 105 6.29 2.70 16.51
C ILE A 105 5.43 2.77 15.24
N LEU A 106 4.20 3.27 15.35
CA LEU A 106 3.30 3.46 14.20
C LEU A 106 3.86 4.45 13.19
N PHE A 107 4.48 5.53 13.65
CA PHE A 107 5.15 6.50 12.79
C PHE A 107 6.26 5.84 11.96
N LEU A 108 7.14 5.08 12.62
CA LEU A 108 8.23 4.37 11.95
C LEU A 108 7.69 3.32 10.97
N TRP A 109 6.62 2.60 11.35
CA TRP A 109 5.96 1.63 10.49
C TRP A 109 5.34 2.30 9.25
N CYS A 110 4.60 3.40 9.43
CA CYS A 110 4.04 4.19 8.33
C CYS A 110 5.15 4.70 7.42
N HIS A 111 6.23 5.27 7.98
CA HIS A 111 7.36 5.74 7.20
C HIS A 111 7.98 4.61 6.36
N ASN A 112 8.18 3.42 6.94
CA ASN A 112 8.68 2.26 6.20
C ASN A 112 7.75 1.81 5.07
N LYS A 113 6.43 1.84 5.32
CA LYS A 113 5.40 1.53 4.30
C LYS A 113 5.41 2.50 3.13
N ILE A 114 5.82 3.73 3.37
CA ILE A 114 5.86 4.79 2.37
C ILE A 114 7.24 4.86 1.67
N SER A 115 8.30 4.40 2.32
CA SER A 115 9.66 4.47 1.81
C SER A 115 10.02 3.32 0.84
N GLY A 116 10.98 3.58 -0.04
CA GLY A 116 11.74 2.55 -0.74
C GLY A 116 11.29 2.16 -2.15
N LYS A 117 10.04 2.43 -2.57
CA LYS A 117 9.56 2.09 -3.93
C LYS A 117 8.81 3.23 -4.60
N TRP A 118 8.87 3.29 -5.93
CA TRP A 118 8.28 4.35 -6.74
C TRP A 118 6.75 4.41 -6.60
N TRP A 119 6.08 3.26 -6.63
CA TRP A 119 4.62 3.15 -6.53
C TRP A 119 4.08 3.51 -5.13
N LYS A 120 4.91 3.40 -4.09
CA LYS A 120 4.55 3.77 -2.70
C LYS A 120 4.38 5.28 -2.52
N LYS A 121 4.93 6.12 -3.41
CA LYS A 121 4.78 7.58 -3.35
C LYS A 121 3.31 8.01 -3.36
N ARG A 122 2.47 7.29 -4.10
CA ARG A 122 1.02 7.52 -4.22
C ARG A 122 0.29 7.35 -2.88
N MET A 123 0.86 6.56 -1.97
CA MET A 123 0.30 6.31 -0.65
C MET A 123 0.74 7.34 0.40
N ILE A 124 1.81 8.12 0.16
CA ILE A 124 2.37 9.11 1.11
C ILE A 124 1.25 9.98 1.67
N GLY A 125 0.58 10.74 0.80
CA GLY A 125 -0.41 11.73 1.22
C GLY A 125 -1.63 11.09 1.89
N TRP A 126 -2.00 9.89 1.47
CA TRP A 126 -3.15 9.16 2.02
C TRP A 126 -2.85 8.62 3.43
N ILE A 127 -1.65 8.04 3.64
CA ILE A 127 -1.24 7.49 4.95
C ILE A 127 -1.05 8.63 5.93
N TRP A 128 -0.35 9.71 5.56
CA TRP A 128 -0.09 10.83 6.47
C TRP A 128 -1.38 11.51 6.95
N LYS A 129 -2.33 11.76 6.05
CA LYS A 129 -3.62 12.35 6.42
C LYS A 129 -4.36 11.51 7.46
N ARG A 130 -4.31 10.18 7.35
CA ARG A 130 -4.95 9.27 8.30
C ARG A 130 -4.14 9.10 9.58
N TYR A 131 -2.82 9.05 9.50
CA TYR A 131 -1.96 9.03 10.67
C TYR A 131 -2.20 10.27 11.54
N ILE A 132 -2.25 11.46 10.94
CA ILE A 132 -2.58 12.71 11.66
C ILE A 132 -3.99 12.63 12.27
N ALA A 133 -4.96 12.07 11.54
CA ALA A 133 -6.31 11.86 12.09
C ALA A 133 -6.30 10.93 13.31
N VAL A 134 -5.53 9.84 13.28
CA VAL A 134 -5.35 8.93 14.43
C VAL A 134 -4.70 9.65 15.61
N VAL A 135 -3.65 10.43 15.37
CA VAL A 135 -3.01 11.26 16.41
C VAL A 135 -4.03 12.17 17.08
N ILE A 136 -4.86 12.87 16.28
CA ILE A 136 -5.90 13.77 16.80
C ILE A 136 -6.96 12.99 17.60
N LEU A 137 -7.39 11.82 17.11
CA LEU A 137 -8.35 10.96 17.81
C LEU A 137 -7.80 10.46 19.14
N GLU A 138 -6.53 10.05 19.22
CA GLU A 138 -5.91 9.60 20.48
C GLU A 138 -5.72 10.73 21.49
N LEU A 139 -5.59 11.97 21.03
CA LEU A 139 -5.48 13.15 21.91
C LEU A 139 -6.82 13.62 22.45
N MET A 140 -7.94 13.29 21.78
CA MET A 140 -9.27 13.66 22.26
C MET A 140 -9.70 12.74 23.40
N PRO A 141 -10.03 13.28 24.59
CA PRO A 141 -10.71 12.49 25.60
C PRO A 141 -12.02 11.96 25.00
N PHE A 142 -12.47 10.77 25.42
CA PHE A 142 -13.70 10.07 24.97
C PHE A 142 -13.62 9.24 23.67
N PHE A 143 -12.62 9.41 22.80
CA PHE A 143 -12.48 8.59 21.58
C PHE A 143 -11.67 7.29 21.74
N VAL A 144 -11.24 6.99 22.98
CA VAL A 144 -10.37 5.86 23.35
C VAL A 144 -10.98 4.49 23.01
N ILE A 145 -12.31 4.38 22.93
CA ILE A 145 -13.00 3.12 22.61
C ILE A 145 -12.76 2.67 21.16
N ILE A 146 -12.44 3.60 20.26
CA ILE A 146 -12.23 3.28 18.86
C ILE A 146 -10.79 2.76 18.70
N PRO A 147 -10.57 1.52 18.20
CA PRO A 147 -9.24 0.98 17.96
C PRO A 147 -8.64 1.61 16.69
N ALA A 148 -8.41 2.92 16.73
CA ALA A 148 -8.02 3.76 15.60
C ALA A 148 -6.71 3.29 14.95
N ASN A 149 -5.80 2.78 15.77
CA ASN A 149 -4.53 2.21 15.35
C ASN A 149 -4.70 0.94 14.51
N VAL A 150 -5.54 0.02 14.98
CA VAL A 150 -5.89 -1.21 14.26
C VAL A 150 -6.53 -0.85 12.91
N ILE A 151 -7.47 0.09 12.92
CA ILE A 151 -8.14 0.56 11.69
C ILE A 151 -7.11 1.14 10.71
N LEU A 152 -6.20 2.01 11.17
CA LEU A 152 -5.15 2.59 10.32
C LEU A 152 -4.28 1.53 9.67
N ILE A 153 -3.80 0.54 10.45
CA ILE A 153 -2.94 -0.54 9.96
C ILE A 153 -3.66 -1.34 8.87
N LEU A 154 -4.92 -1.74 9.13
CA LEU A 154 -5.71 -2.53 8.19
C LEU A 154 -6.03 -1.75 6.92
N MET A 155 -6.42 -0.48 7.04
CA MET A 155 -6.70 0.35 5.87
C MET A 155 -5.44 0.62 5.05
N ALA A 156 -4.29 0.86 5.69
CA ALA A 156 -3.02 1.08 5.00
C ALA A 156 -2.61 -0.17 4.22
N HIS A 157 -2.69 -1.36 4.83
CA HIS A 157 -2.41 -2.62 4.13
C HIS A 157 -3.41 -2.87 2.98
N HIS A 158 -4.70 -2.61 3.19
CA HIS A 158 -5.72 -2.74 2.14
C HIS A 158 -5.44 -1.82 0.94
N LYS A 159 -5.08 -0.55 1.21
CA LYS A 159 -4.71 0.42 0.17
C LYS A 159 -3.45 -0.02 -0.58
N GLU A 160 -2.44 -0.54 0.11
CA GLU A 160 -1.22 -1.10 -0.49
C GLU A 160 -1.56 -2.22 -1.47
N LYS A 161 -2.33 -3.21 -0.99
CA LYS A 161 -2.75 -4.37 -1.78
C LYS A 161 -3.60 -3.97 -2.99
N LYS A 162 -4.44 -2.95 -2.84
CA LYS A 162 -5.24 -2.40 -3.94
C LYS A 162 -4.35 -1.81 -5.04
N VAL A 163 -3.35 -1.01 -4.67
CA VAL A 163 -2.42 -0.39 -5.63
C VAL A 163 -1.64 -1.46 -6.38
N VAL A 164 -1.10 -2.46 -5.67
CA VAL A 164 -0.35 -3.56 -6.29
C VAL A 164 -1.22 -4.34 -7.29
N LYS A 165 -2.45 -4.69 -6.89
CA LYS A 165 -3.41 -5.37 -7.79
C LYS A 165 -3.73 -4.61 -9.08
N LEU A 166 -3.80 -3.28 -9.01
CA LEU A 166 -4.05 -2.45 -10.19
C LEU A 166 -2.86 -2.48 -11.15
N PHE A 167 -1.64 -2.51 -10.62
CA PHE A 167 -0.44 -2.67 -11.43
C PHE A 167 -0.30 -4.09 -11.99
N ASP A 168 -0.66 -5.13 -11.24
CA ASP A 168 -0.71 -6.49 -11.77
C ASP A 168 -1.70 -6.60 -12.94
N LEU A 169 -2.87 -5.97 -12.83
CA LEU A 169 -3.86 -5.91 -13.90
C LEU A 169 -3.31 -5.19 -15.14
N LEU A 170 -2.60 -4.08 -14.95
CA LEU A 170 -1.90 -3.38 -16.04
C LEU A 170 -0.91 -4.32 -16.75
N LEU A 171 -0.06 -5.00 -15.99
CA LEU A 171 0.95 -5.91 -16.54
C LEU A 171 0.34 -7.11 -17.24
N GLU A 172 -0.78 -7.64 -16.74
CA GLU A 172 -1.51 -8.73 -17.36
C GLU A 172 -2.11 -8.33 -18.73
N GLU A 173 -2.74 -7.15 -18.82
CA GLU A 173 -3.29 -6.66 -20.09
C GLU A 173 -2.17 -6.36 -21.11
N LEU A 174 -1.01 -5.86 -20.66
CA LEU A 174 0.16 -5.68 -21.51
C LEU A 174 0.76 -7.02 -21.99
N ASN A 175 0.75 -8.05 -21.14
CA ASN A 175 1.20 -9.40 -21.51
C ASN A 175 0.26 -10.02 -22.56
N LYS A 176 -1.06 -9.91 -22.38
CA LYS A 176 -2.06 -10.36 -23.38
C LYS A 176 -1.86 -9.70 -24.76
N ALA A 177 -1.40 -8.45 -24.78
CA ALA A 177 -1.06 -7.73 -26.01
C ALA A 177 0.33 -8.09 -26.60
N GLY A 178 1.04 -9.04 -25.98
CA GLY A 178 2.36 -9.47 -26.40
C GLY A 178 3.42 -8.38 -26.25
N VAL A 179 3.23 -7.45 -25.32
CA VAL A 179 4.21 -6.39 -25.00
C VAL A 179 5.26 -6.94 -24.03
N THR A 180 4.81 -7.64 -23.00
CA THR A 180 5.64 -8.29 -21.98
C THR A 180 5.53 -9.81 -22.14
N LYS A 181 6.28 -10.40 -23.07
CA LYS A 181 6.28 -11.87 -23.23
C LYS A 181 6.96 -12.52 -22.02
N GLY A 182 6.22 -13.32 -21.26
CA GLY A 182 6.77 -14.14 -20.17
C GLY A 182 6.64 -13.56 -18.76
N MET A 183 5.81 -12.54 -18.56
CA MET A 183 5.43 -12.06 -17.22
C MET A 183 4.36 -12.91 -16.55
#